data_AF-A0A6I3MSD4-F1
#
_entry.id   AF-A0A6I3MSD4-F1
#
_cell.length_a   1.000
_cell.length_b   1.000
_cell.length_c   1.000
_cell.angle_alpha   90.00
_cell.angle_beta   90.00
_cell.angle_gamma   90.00
#
_symmetry.space_group_name_H-M   'P 1'
#
loop_
_entity.id
_entity.type
_entity.pdbx_description
1 polymer ?
#
loop_
_entity_poly.entity_id
_entity_poly.type
_entity_poly.pdbx_seq_one_letter_code
_entity_poly.pdbx_strand_id
1 'polypeptide(L)'
;MESTQNALTKSDLKKIFDTYYEALVSYGCRFLSLRDECEDLVQDIFVDLWEKDLTFPDETSLKVYLYKVTRNKCFNTIKHSKVKDKYAVDNILLLEDDSLFLEQILEEEIVRQLHKAIELLPDRKKEIIKMSLIGLKNTEIAEALDIKLQTVKTLKSQSYTILRNQFKDLDALLYFLIAQ
;
A
#
# COMPACT_ATOMS: atom_id res chain seq x y z
N MET A 1 -6.51 20.71 35.01
CA MET A 1 -6.05 20.62 33.60
C MET A 1 -6.00 19.15 33.27
N GLU A 2 -7.15 18.58 32.93
CA GLU A 2 -7.27 17.15 32.62
C GLU A 2 -6.87 16.92 31.16
N SER A 3 -5.82 16.14 31.00
CA SER A 3 -5.34 15.59 29.74
C SER A 3 -6.36 14.58 29.21
N THR A 4 -7.13 14.95 28.18
CA THR A 4 -8.07 14.05 27.52
C THR A 4 -7.28 13.04 26.66
N GLN A 5 -7.08 11.83 27.20
CA GLN A 5 -6.75 10.64 26.41
C GLN A 5 -7.95 10.30 25.54
N ASN A 6 -7.92 10.64 24.25
CA ASN A 6 -8.93 10.22 23.30
C ASN A 6 -8.62 8.78 22.86
N ALA A 7 -9.37 7.83 23.43
CA ALA A 7 -9.53 6.48 22.90
C ALA A 7 -9.88 6.53 21.40
N LEU A 8 -9.40 5.57 20.61
CA LEU A 8 -9.74 5.49 19.18
C LEU A 8 -11.25 5.21 19.04
N THR A 9 -12.00 6.16 18.49
CA THR A 9 -13.44 5.94 18.29
C THR A 9 -13.67 4.92 17.18
N LYS A 10 -14.85 4.29 17.16
CA LYS A 10 -15.25 3.36 16.08
C LYS A 10 -15.13 3.99 14.69
N SER A 11 -15.40 5.29 14.58
CA SER A 11 -15.27 6.04 13.32
C SER A 11 -13.80 6.24 12.92
N ASP A 12 -12.92 6.48 13.89
CA ASP A 12 -11.49 6.64 13.64
C ASP A 12 -10.87 5.31 13.19
N LEU A 13 -11.20 4.22 13.87
CA LEU A 13 -10.72 2.89 13.48
C LEU A 13 -11.17 2.51 12.07
N LYS A 14 -12.44 2.75 11.72
CA LYS A 14 -12.94 2.49 10.36
C LYS A 14 -12.14 3.28 9.32
N LYS A 15 -11.85 4.55 9.59
CA LYS A 15 -11.06 5.39 8.67
C LYS A 15 -9.62 4.87 8.52
N ILE A 16 -9.01 4.42 9.61
CA ILE A 16 -7.67 3.82 9.59
C ILE A 16 -7.70 2.51 8.79
N PHE A 17 -8.70 1.65 9.03
CA PHE A 17 -8.92 0.41 8.29
C PHE A 17 -9.06 0.68 6.79
N ASP A 18 -10.03 1.51 6.40
CA ASP A 18 -10.29 1.88 5.00
C ASP A 18 -9.05 2.51 4.34
N THR A 19 -8.18 3.15 5.13
CA THR A 19 -6.96 3.78 4.63
C THR A 19 -5.82 2.78 4.44
N TYR A 20 -5.57 1.90 5.42
CA TYR A 20 -4.33 1.12 5.48
C TYR A 20 -4.49 -0.35 5.14
N TYR A 21 -5.71 -0.91 5.14
CA TYR A 21 -5.94 -2.35 4.98
C TYR A 21 -5.24 -2.95 3.76
N GLU A 22 -5.57 -2.48 2.55
CA GLU A 22 -4.98 -3.02 1.30
C GLU A 22 -3.45 -2.84 1.24
N ALA A 23 -2.93 -1.73 1.77
CA ALA A 23 -1.49 -1.48 1.80
C ALA A 23 -0.78 -2.45 2.75
N LEU A 24 -1.36 -2.74 3.92
CA LEU A 24 -0.80 -3.70 4.86
C LEU A 24 -0.89 -5.14 4.36
N VAL A 25 -1.98 -5.51 3.66
CA VAL A 25 -2.12 -6.82 3.00
C VAL A 25 -1.05 -6.98 1.92
N SER A 26 -0.90 -5.98 1.04
CA SER A 26 0.14 -5.96 0.00
C SER A 26 1.54 -6.07 0.59
N TYR A 27 1.83 -5.30 1.64
CA TYR A 27 3.11 -5.35 2.34
C TYR A 27 3.36 -6.73 2.97
N GLY A 28 2.35 -7.33 3.60
CA GLY A 28 2.41 -8.69 4.14
C GLY A 28 2.70 -9.75 3.06
N CYS A 29 2.11 -9.60 1.88
CA CYS A 29 2.32 -10.50 0.73
C CYS A 29 3.75 -10.45 0.16
N ARG A 30 4.57 -9.46 0.55
CA ARG A 30 6.02 -9.47 0.25
C ARG A 30 6.76 -10.56 1.03
N PHE A 31 6.19 -11.01 2.15
CA PHE A 31 6.79 -11.99 3.05
C PHE A 31 6.07 -13.34 3.02
N LEU A 32 4.74 -13.34 2.93
CA LEU A 32 3.89 -14.53 2.86
C LEU A 32 3.37 -14.72 1.43
N SER A 33 3.28 -15.96 0.97
CA SER A 33 2.87 -16.25 -0.42
C SER A 33 1.36 -16.29 -0.62
N LEU A 34 0.58 -16.46 0.45
CA LEU A 34 -0.87 -16.61 0.38
C LEU A 34 -1.54 -15.31 0.84
N ARG A 35 -2.31 -14.68 -0.05
CA ARG A 35 -3.01 -13.42 0.24
C ARG A 35 -4.02 -13.59 1.37
N ASP A 36 -4.75 -14.70 1.40
CA ASP A 36 -5.73 -14.99 2.45
C ASP A 36 -5.09 -14.98 3.84
N GLU A 37 -3.87 -15.53 3.99
CA GLU A 37 -3.13 -15.48 5.26
C GLU A 37 -2.75 -14.04 5.65
N CYS A 38 -2.46 -13.18 4.66
CA CYS A 38 -2.18 -11.77 4.91
C CYS A 38 -3.44 -11.00 5.30
N GLU A 39 -4.58 -11.28 4.66
CA GLU A 39 -5.87 -10.67 4.98
C GLU A 39 -6.28 -10.99 6.42
N ASP A 40 -6.22 -12.26 6.82
CA ASP A 40 -6.51 -12.71 8.18
C ASP A 40 -5.56 -12.05 9.20
N LEU A 41 -4.26 -12.04 8.90
CA LEU A 41 -3.25 -11.42 9.76
C LEU A 41 -3.51 -9.92 9.97
N VAL A 42 -3.86 -9.20 8.91
CA VAL A 42 -4.16 -7.76 8.98
C VAL A 42 -5.46 -7.53 9.74
N GLN A 43 -6.49 -8.34 9.53
CA GLN A 43 -7.73 -8.27 10.33
C GLN A 43 -7.44 -8.43 11.83
N ASP A 44 -6.63 -9.42 12.22
CA ASP A 44 -6.23 -9.61 13.61
C ASP A 44 -5.51 -8.39 14.18
N ILE A 45 -4.70 -7.68 13.37
CA ILE A 45 -4.03 -6.44 13.81
C ILE A 45 -5.05 -5.35 14.12
N PHE A 46 -6.10 -5.21 13.32
CA PHE A 46 -7.15 -4.23 13.57
C PHE A 46 -8.04 -4.60 14.77
N VAL A 47 -8.26 -5.90 14.99
CA VAL A 47 -8.91 -6.39 16.22
C VAL A 47 -8.05 -6.07 17.44
N ASP A 48 -6.75 -6.38 17.39
CA ASP A 48 -5.78 -6.04 18.44
C ASP A 48 -5.76 -4.52 18.73
N LEU A 49 -5.79 -3.70 17.68
CA LEU A 49 -5.78 -2.25 17.76
C LEU A 49 -7.03 -1.72 18.50
N TRP A 50 -8.19 -2.33 18.24
CA TRP A 50 -9.45 -2.02 18.88
C TRP A 50 -9.48 -2.46 20.35
N GLU A 51 -9.07 -3.70 20.63
CA GLU A 51 -9.14 -4.28 21.97
C GLU A 51 -8.15 -3.65 22.96
N LYS A 52 -6.97 -3.24 22.48
CA LYS A 52 -5.90 -2.68 23.32
C LYS A 52 -6.02 -1.16 23.54
N ASP A 53 -7.02 -0.52 22.92
CA ASP A 53 -7.28 0.92 22.98
C ASP A 53 -5.99 1.76 22.83
N LEU A 54 -5.19 1.41 21.83
CA LEU A 54 -3.88 2.03 21.64
C LEU A 54 -4.02 3.46 21.13
N THR A 55 -3.36 4.40 21.79
CA THR A 55 -3.30 5.79 21.38
C THR A 55 -1.96 6.11 20.73
N PHE A 56 -1.98 6.89 19.66
CA PHE A 56 -0.77 7.34 18.95
C PHE A 56 -0.69 8.86 18.98
N PRO A 57 0.52 9.45 19.13
CA PRO A 57 0.68 10.90 19.18
C PRO A 57 0.36 11.59 17.84
N ASP A 58 0.53 10.88 16.73
CA ASP A 58 0.31 11.38 15.37
C ASP A 58 0.13 10.21 14.37
N GLU A 59 -0.25 10.54 13.14
CA GLU A 59 -0.50 9.54 12.07
C GLU A 59 0.76 8.78 11.65
N THR A 60 1.95 9.41 11.70
CA THR A 60 3.22 8.76 11.38
C THR A 60 3.53 7.66 12.41
N SER A 61 3.32 7.97 13.68
CA SER A 61 3.52 7.01 14.77
C SER A 61 2.57 5.79 14.66
N LEU A 62 1.30 6.02 14.31
CA LEU A 62 0.34 4.95 14.01
C LEU A 62 0.79 4.11 12.81
N LYS A 63 1.23 4.75 11.73
CA LYS A 63 1.68 4.08 10.51
C LYS A 63 2.89 3.20 10.75
N VAL A 64 3.93 3.74 11.41
CA VAL A 64 5.13 2.98 11.79
C VAL A 64 4.75 1.77 12.64
N TYR A 65 3.82 1.94 13.57
CA TYR A 65 3.29 0.83 14.37
C TYR A 65 2.61 -0.23 13.50
N LEU A 66 1.67 0.16 12.62
CA LEU A 66 0.93 -0.78 11.77
C LEU A 66 1.86 -1.64 10.92
N TYR A 67 2.78 -1.02 10.17
CA TYR A 67 3.74 -1.77 9.35
C TYR A 67 4.66 -2.64 10.19
N LYS A 68 5.07 -2.18 11.39
CA LYS A 68 5.95 -2.93 12.27
C LYS A 68 5.25 -4.19 12.80
N VAL A 69 3.99 -4.06 13.23
CA VAL A 69 3.22 -5.20 13.71
C VAL A 69 2.91 -6.17 12.57
N THR A 70 2.55 -5.69 11.37
CA THR A 70 2.36 -6.53 10.18
C THR A 70 3.62 -7.34 9.88
N ARG A 71 4.77 -6.67 9.77
CA ARG A 71 6.07 -7.31 9.54
C ARG A 71 6.36 -8.38 10.60
N ASN A 72 6.19 -8.02 11.87
CA ASN A 72 6.47 -8.93 12.98
C ASN A 72 5.54 -10.15 12.98
N LYS A 73 4.24 -9.98 12.70
CA LYS A 73 3.31 -11.11 12.59
C LYS A 73 3.68 -12.00 11.40
N CYS A 74 4.01 -11.44 10.23
CA CYS A 74 4.46 -12.23 9.07
C CYS A 74 5.71 -13.05 9.43
N PHE A 75 6.68 -12.45 10.13
CA PHE A 75 7.89 -13.15 10.55
C PHE A 75 7.62 -14.22 11.59
N ASN A 76 6.70 -13.99 12.53
CA ASN A 76 6.27 -15.02 13.47
C ASN A 76 5.61 -16.19 12.74
N THR A 77 4.72 -15.94 11.78
CA THR A 77 4.11 -16.98 10.93
C THR A 77 5.17 -17.78 10.18
N ILE A 78 6.12 -17.08 9.55
CA ILE A 78 7.26 -17.69 8.83
C ILE A 78 8.11 -18.54 9.79
N LYS A 79 8.42 -18.04 10.98
CA LYS A 79 9.19 -18.76 12.01
C LYS A 79 8.44 -19.99 12.49
N HIS A 80 7.14 -19.90 12.78
CA HIS A 80 6.32 -21.04 13.18
C HIS A 80 6.23 -22.11 12.07
N SER A 81 6.16 -21.70 10.80
CA SER A 81 6.21 -22.59 9.65
C SER A 81 7.60 -23.24 9.48
N LYS A 82 8.68 -22.46 9.65
CA LYS A 82 10.09 -22.88 9.48
C LYS A 82 10.75 -23.48 10.71
N VAL A 83 10.12 -23.53 11.88
CA VAL A 83 10.59 -24.38 13.00
C VAL A 83 10.59 -25.87 12.59
N LYS A 84 10.02 -26.22 11.43
CA LYS A 84 10.21 -27.51 10.75
C LYS A 84 11.48 -27.63 9.89
N ASP A 85 12.17 -26.55 9.54
CA ASP A 85 13.39 -26.55 8.70
C ASP A 85 14.46 -25.53 9.20
N LYS A 86 15.55 -26.07 9.77
CA LYS A 86 16.64 -25.36 10.45
C LYS A 86 17.42 -24.34 9.61
N TYR A 87 17.27 -24.32 8.29
CA TYR A 87 18.11 -23.55 7.36
C TYR A 87 17.58 -22.16 7.01
N ALA A 88 16.39 -21.80 7.47
CA ALA A 88 15.76 -20.55 7.06
C ALA A 88 16.01 -19.35 8.00
N VAL A 89 16.92 -19.51 8.97
CA VAL A 89 17.23 -18.54 10.03
C VAL A 89 18.14 -17.40 9.53
N ASP A 90 18.99 -17.64 8.53
CA ASP A 90 19.95 -16.63 8.05
C ASP A 90 19.29 -15.45 7.32
N ASN A 91 18.13 -15.67 6.69
CA ASN A 91 17.34 -14.58 6.10
C ASN A 91 16.67 -13.68 7.15
N ILE A 92 16.65 -14.08 8.44
CA ILE A 92 16.01 -13.30 9.51
C ILE A 92 16.91 -12.18 10.02
N LEU A 93 18.23 -12.34 9.92
CA LEU A 93 19.21 -11.35 10.40
C LEU A 93 19.35 -10.12 9.49
N LEU A 94 18.94 -10.20 8.22
CA LEU A 94 18.89 -9.04 7.31
C LEU A 94 17.67 -8.12 7.58
N LEU A 95 16.79 -8.49 8.53
CA LEU A 95 15.45 -7.90 8.72
C LEU A 95 15.36 -6.89 9.87
N GLU A 96 16.46 -6.62 10.57
CA GLU A 96 16.54 -5.68 11.71
C GLU A 96 17.09 -4.30 11.33
N ASP A 97 17.30 -4.03 10.03
CA ASP A 97 17.70 -2.71 9.57
C ASP A 97 16.50 -1.74 9.60
N ASP A 98 16.47 -0.89 10.63
CA ASP A 98 15.45 0.15 10.80
C ASP A 98 15.43 1.16 9.64
N SER A 99 16.57 1.37 8.95
CA SER A 99 16.64 2.26 7.79
C SER A 99 15.91 1.66 6.58
N LEU A 100 16.19 0.39 6.27
CA LEU A 100 15.50 -0.35 5.22
C LEU A 100 14.00 -0.47 5.50
N PHE A 101 13.62 -0.65 6.77
CA PHE A 101 12.21 -0.68 7.16
C PHE A 101 11.49 0.65 6.90
N LEU A 102 12.13 1.78 7.24
CA LEU A 102 11.56 3.09 6.99
C LEU A 102 11.42 3.38 5.48
N GLU A 103 12.40 2.96 4.68
CA GLU A 103 12.33 3.04 3.21
C GLU A 103 11.15 2.23 2.66
N GLN A 104 10.93 1.01 3.16
CA GLN A 104 9.77 0.20 2.78
C GLN A 104 8.44 0.87 3.15
N ILE A 105 8.32 1.45 4.35
CA ILE A 105 7.12 2.19 4.74
C ILE A 105 6.88 3.37 3.79
N LEU A 106 7.95 4.09 3.41
CA LEU A 106 7.86 5.20 2.48
C LEU A 106 7.42 4.74 1.07
N GLU A 107 7.96 3.63 0.59
CA GLU A 107 7.56 3.02 -0.69
C GLU A 107 6.05 2.70 -0.70
N GLU A 108 5.54 2.00 0.31
CA GLU A 108 4.12 1.66 0.43
C GLU A 108 3.23 2.90 0.58
N GLU A 109 3.71 3.94 1.28
CA GLU A 109 3.03 5.22 1.37
C GLU A 109 2.85 5.83 -0.02
N ILE A 110 3.90 5.85 -0.82
CA ILE A 110 3.85 6.47 -2.13
C ILE A 110 2.92 5.69 -3.06
N VAL A 111 2.99 4.35 -3.06
CA VAL A 111 2.07 3.50 -3.84
C VAL A 111 0.62 3.75 -3.42
N ARG A 112 0.34 3.82 -2.12
CA ARG A 112 -1.00 4.10 -1.61
C ARG A 112 -1.52 5.46 -2.06
N GLN A 113 -0.69 6.50 -1.96
CA GLN A 113 -1.07 7.83 -2.41
C GLN A 113 -1.32 7.87 -3.91
N LEU A 114 -0.48 7.19 -4.70
CA LEU A 114 -0.68 7.05 -6.15
C LEU A 114 -2.03 6.41 -6.48
N HIS A 115 -2.40 5.32 -5.82
CA HIS A 115 -3.71 4.70 -6.01
C HIS A 115 -4.85 5.66 -5.67
N LYS A 116 -4.77 6.40 -4.56
CA LYS A 116 -5.76 7.43 -4.21
C LYS A 116 -5.86 8.51 -5.28
N ALA A 117 -4.73 8.97 -5.82
CA ALA A 117 -4.70 9.96 -6.90
C ALA A 117 -5.35 9.45 -8.19
N ILE A 118 -5.15 8.16 -8.52
CA ILE A 118 -5.79 7.52 -9.67
C ILE A 118 -7.31 7.46 -9.51
N GLU A 119 -7.82 7.17 -8.32
CA GLU A 119 -9.27 7.17 -8.06
C GLU A 119 -9.91 8.57 -8.24
N LEU A 120 -9.14 9.63 -8.03
CA LEU A 120 -9.58 11.02 -8.22
C LEU A 120 -9.53 11.48 -9.69
N LEU A 121 -9.00 10.67 -10.60
CA LEU A 121 -9.03 11.00 -12.03
C LEU A 121 -10.46 10.95 -12.58
N PRO A 122 -10.80 11.80 -13.58
CA PRO A 122 -12.03 11.66 -14.34
C PRO A 122 -12.20 10.24 -14.88
N ASP A 123 -13.43 9.73 -14.94
CA ASP A 123 -13.69 8.29 -15.14
C ASP A 123 -12.94 7.68 -16.33
N ARG A 124 -12.93 8.36 -17.48
CA ARG A 124 -12.25 7.84 -18.67
C ARG A 124 -10.73 7.81 -18.54
N LYS A 125 -10.15 8.73 -17.79
CA LYS A 125 -8.71 8.79 -17.48
C LYS A 125 -8.32 7.70 -16.48
N LYS A 126 -9.13 7.55 -15.42
CA LYS A 126 -9.00 6.50 -14.41
C LYS A 126 -9.02 5.11 -15.04
N GLU A 127 -10.02 4.83 -15.87
CA GLU A 127 -10.19 3.55 -16.57
C GLU A 127 -8.94 3.19 -17.41
N ILE A 128 -8.47 4.12 -18.25
CA ILE A 128 -7.28 3.91 -19.08
C ILE A 128 -6.02 3.69 -18.25
N ILE A 129 -5.84 4.42 -17.15
CA ILE A 129 -4.68 4.23 -16.27
C ILE A 129 -4.74 2.89 -15.56
N LYS A 130 -5.90 2.48 -15.03
CA LYS A 130 -6.08 1.14 -14.43
C LYS A 130 -5.79 0.01 -15.41
N MET A 131 -6.28 0.12 -16.64
CA MET A 131 -6.00 -0.85 -17.72
C MET A 131 -4.51 -0.92 -18.07
N SER A 132 -3.82 0.23 -18.05
CA SER A 132 -2.37 0.26 -18.25
C SER A 132 -1.61 -0.42 -17.10
N LEU A 133 -2.06 -0.25 -15.85
CA LEU A 133 -1.40 -0.81 -14.67
C LEU A 133 -1.49 -2.33 -14.62
N ILE A 134 -2.56 -2.92 -15.18
CA ILE A 134 -2.67 -4.38 -15.35
C ILE A 134 -1.90 -4.89 -16.58
N GLY A 135 -1.14 -4.03 -17.27
CA GLY A 135 -0.23 -4.41 -18.35
C GLY A 135 -0.82 -4.34 -19.77
N LEU A 136 -2.03 -3.80 -19.96
CA LEU A 136 -2.59 -3.67 -21.31
C LEU A 136 -1.86 -2.60 -22.14
N LYS A 137 -1.54 -2.96 -23.38
CA LYS A 137 -0.95 -2.07 -24.38
C LYS A 137 -1.98 -1.04 -24.83
N ASN A 138 -1.48 0.11 -25.30
CA ASN A 138 -2.35 1.19 -25.78
C ASN A 138 -3.30 0.75 -26.92
N THR A 139 -2.90 -0.24 -27.73
CA THR A 139 -3.76 -0.83 -28.78
C THR A 139 -4.87 -1.67 -28.19
N GLU A 140 -4.57 -2.52 -27.21
CA GLU A 140 -5.55 -3.36 -26.51
C GLU A 140 -6.56 -2.50 -25.75
N ILE A 141 -6.10 -1.41 -25.12
CA ILE A 141 -6.97 -0.43 -24.48
C ILE A 141 -7.88 0.27 -25.52
N ALA A 142 -7.33 0.65 -26.68
CA ALA A 142 -8.09 1.30 -27.74
C ALA A 142 -9.22 0.40 -28.27
N GLU A 143 -8.91 -0.88 -28.47
CA GLU A 143 -9.87 -1.91 -28.90
C GLU A 143 -10.94 -2.17 -27.83
N ALA A 144 -10.52 -2.40 -26.58
CA ALA A 144 -11.43 -2.69 -25.48
C ALA A 144 -12.41 -1.53 -25.18
N LEU A 145 -11.98 -0.29 -25.45
CA LEU A 145 -12.76 0.91 -25.18
C LEU A 145 -13.45 1.50 -26.42
N ASP A 146 -13.30 0.85 -27.59
CA ASP A 146 -13.78 1.30 -28.91
C ASP A 146 -13.44 2.78 -29.20
N ILE A 147 -12.17 3.14 -29.03
CA ILE A 147 -11.66 4.49 -29.31
C ILE A 147 -10.38 4.45 -30.14
N LYS A 148 -10.04 5.58 -30.77
CA LYS A 148 -8.79 5.67 -31.52
C LYS A 148 -7.58 5.54 -30.59
N LEU A 149 -6.53 4.85 -31.05
CA LEU A 149 -5.23 4.75 -30.36
C LEU A 149 -4.68 6.12 -29.95
N GLN A 150 -4.86 7.14 -30.79
CA GLN A 150 -4.43 8.50 -30.49
C GLN A 150 -5.17 9.08 -29.27
N THR A 151 -6.46 8.78 -29.13
CA THR A 151 -7.26 9.20 -27.96
C THR A 151 -6.73 8.57 -26.68
N VAL A 152 -6.34 7.28 -26.70
CA VAL A 152 -5.70 6.61 -25.56
C VAL A 152 -4.42 7.32 -25.15
N LYS A 153 -3.53 7.61 -26.11
CA LYS A 153 -2.26 8.31 -25.86
C LYS A 153 -2.48 9.70 -25.26
N THR A 154 -3.44 10.47 -25.82
CA THR A 154 -3.79 11.80 -25.30
C THR A 154 -4.34 11.73 -23.87
N LEU A 155 -5.27 10.81 -23.60
CA LEU A 155 -5.85 10.65 -22.27
C LEU A 155 -4.82 10.19 -21.24
N LYS A 156 -3.91 9.27 -21.61
CA LYS A 156 -2.75 8.88 -20.77
C LYS A 156 -1.88 10.09 -20.44
N SER A 157 -1.43 10.82 -21.47
CA SER A 157 -0.58 12.00 -21.29
C SER A 157 -1.22 13.02 -20.33
N GLN A 158 -2.50 13.34 -20.53
CA GLN A 158 -3.22 14.25 -19.64
C GLN A 158 -3.38 13.70 -18.21
N SER A 159 -3.53 12.39 -18.06
CA SER A 159 -3.61 11.74 -16.74
C SER A 159 -2.30 11.86 -16.00
N TYR A 160 -1.17 11.60 -16.66
CA TYR A 160 0.16 11.79 -16.07
C TYR A 160 0.41 13.24 -15.67
N THR A 161 -0.06 14.22 -16.45
CA THR A 161 0.02 15.64 -16.04
C THR A 161 -0.76 15.91 -14.75
N ILE A 162 -1.97 15.35 -14.61
CA ILE A 162 -2.77 15.51 -13.39
C ILE A 162 -2.07 14.85 -12.20
N LEU A 163 -1.61 13.61 -12.35
CA LEU A 163 -0.90 12.88 -11.31
C LEU A 163 0.39 13.61 -10.89
N ARG A 164 1.18 14.11 -11.86
CA ARG A 164 2.41 14.88 -11.59
C ARG A 164 2.14 16.15 -10.78
N ASN A 165 1.04 16.86 -11.06
CA ASN A 165 0.70 18.06 -10.31
C ASN A 165 0.32 17.77 -8.85
N GLN A 166 -0.15 16.55 -8.53
CA GLN A 166 -0.42 16.12 -7.16
C GLN A 166 0.86 15.68 -6.42
N PHE A 167 1.87 15.20 -7.15
CA PHE A 167 3.10 14.64 -6.59
C PHE A 167 4.35 15.42 -7.02
N LYS A 168 4.34 16.76 -6.85
CA LYS A 168 5.40 17.66 -7.33
C LYS A 168 6.82 17.29 -6.87
N ASP A 169 6.96 16.46 -5.83
CA ASP A 169 8.25 16.02 -5.27
C ASP A 169 8.63 14.56 -5.62
N LEU A 170 7.86 13.84 -6.44
CA LEU A 170 8.07 12.41 -6.76
C LEU A 170 8.35 12.16 -8.26
N ASP A 171 9.17 13.00 -8.88
CA ASP A 171 9.51 12.91 -10.31
C ASP A 171 10.11 11.53 -10.71
N ALA A 172 10.77 10.81 -9.79
CA ALA A 172 11.40 9.51 -10.05
C ALA A 172 10.39 8.37 -10.34
N LEU A 173 9.24 8.34 -9.64
CA LEU A 173 8.21 7.31 -9.81
C LEU A 173 7.40 7.50 -11.08
N LEU A 174 7.18 8.74 -11.48
CA LEU A 174 6.54 9.06 -12.76
C LEU A 174 7.41 8.67 -13.95
N TYR A 175 8.74 8.75 -13.81
CA TYR A 175 9.64 8.26 -14.86
C TYR A 175 9.46 6.76 -15.12
N PHE A 176 9.28 5.97 -14.06
CA PHE A 176 9.01 4.53 -14.17
C PHE A 176 7.66 4.23 -14.84
N LEU A 177 6.61 5.01 -14.54
CA LEU A 177 5.27 4.84 -15.12
C LEU A 177 5.13 5.30 -16.58
N ILE A 178 6.02 6.17 -17.05
CA ILE A 178 6.04 6.68 -18.44
C ILE A 178 6.92 5.79 -19.35
N ALA A 179 7.85 5.02 -18.76
CA ALA A 179 8.77 4.15 -19.49
C ALA A 179 8.21 2.77 -19.85
N GLN A 180 6.99 2.43 -19.41
CA GLN A 180 6.23 1.21 -19.79
C GLN A 180 5.11 1.53 -20.80
#